data_AF-A0A087G831-F1
#
_entry.id   AF-A0A087G831-F1
#
_cell.length_a   1.000
_cell.length_b   1.000
_cell.length_c   1.000
_cell.angle_alpha   90.00
_cell.angle_beta   90.00
_cell.angle_gamma   90.00
#
_symmetry.space_group_name_H-M   'P 1'
#
loop_
_entity.id
_entity.type
_entity.pdbx_description
1 polymer ?
#
loop_
_entity_poly.entity_id
_entity_poly.type
_entity_poly.pdbx_seq_one_letter_code
_entity_poly.pdbx_strand_id
1 'polypeptide(L)' 'MVPISYLSQPSFQALLSKSEEEFGFDHPMGGLTIPCPEDTFITVTSRLR' A
#
# COMPACT_ATOMS: atom_id res chain seq x y z
N MET A 1 4.13 -6.58 1.54
CA MET A 1 2.87 -5.79 1.48
C MET A 1 3.19 -4.35 1.87
N VAL A 2 2.58 -3.38 1.20
CA VAL A 2 2.90 -1.95 1.32
C VAL A 2 1.73 -1.21 1.98
N PRO A 3 1.92 -0.59 3.16
CA PRO A 3 0.90 0.28 3.76
C PRO A 3 0.43 1.38 2.80
N ILE A 4 -0.88 1.60 2.74
CA ILE A 4 -1.49 2.67 1.94
C ILE A 4 -0.98 4.06 2.37
N SER A 5 -0.57 4.21 3.64
CA SER A 5 0.00 5.45 4.20
C SER A 5 1.29 5.92 3.51
N TYR A 6 1.99 5.04 2.77
CA TYR A 6 3.16 5.44 1.98
C TYR A 6 2.82 6.19 0.69
N LEU A 7 1.55 6.19 0.26
CA LEU A 7 1.13 6.88 -0.95
C LEU A 7 1.01 8.38 -0.66
N SER A 8 1.63 9.23 -1.48
CA SER A 8 1.65 10.68 -1.24
C SER A 8 0.31 11.38 -1.50
N GLN A 9 -0.63 10.73 -2.18
CA GLN A 9 -1.88 11.35 -2.62
C GLN A 9 -3.07 10.91 -1.76
N PRO A 10 -3.63 11.80 -0.90
CA PRO A 10 -4.71 11.44 0.02
C PRO A 10 -5.98 10.96 -0.69
N SER A 11 -6.32 11.55 -1.83
CA SER A 11 -7.50 11.14 -2.60
C SER A 11 -7.37 9.70 -3.11
N PHE A 12 -6.15 9.27 -3.43
CA PHE A 12 -5.91 7.90 -3.86
C PHE A 12 -5.98 6.93 -2.68
N GLN A 13 -5.47 7.30 -1.50
CA GLN A 13 -5.66 6.51 -0.27
C GLN A 13 -7.15 6.30 0.04
N ALA A 14 -7.96 7.38 -0.02
CA ALA A 14 -9.39 7.30 0.24
C ALA A 14 -10.14 6.43 -0.77
N LEU A 15 -9.73 6.46 -2.05
CA LEU A 15 -10.30 5.58 -3.08
C LEU A 15 -9.99 4.11 -2.80
N LEU A 16 -8.78 3.80 -2.34
CA LEU A 16 -8.38 2.43 -2.00
C LEU A 16 -9.12 1.91 -0.77
N SER A 17 -9.27 2.72 0.28
CA SER A 17 -10.09 2.34 1.45
C SER A 17 -11.54 2.04 1.06
N LYS A 18 -12.17 2.89 0.23
CA LYS A 18 -13.52 2.63 -0.27
C LYS A 18 -13.61 1.35 -1.10
N SER A 19 -12.59 1.09 -1.92
CA SER A 19 -12.54 -0.13 -2.73
C SER A 19 -12.42 -1.37 -1.84
N GLU A 20 -11.68 -1.29 -0.73
CA GLU A 20 -11.59 -2.37 0.25
C GLU A 20 -12.93 -2.66 0.93
N GLU A 21 -13.68 -1.63 1.31
CA GLU A 21 -15.02 -1.75 1.88
C GLU A 21 -16.04 -2.34 0.87
N GLU A 22 -15.96 -1.96 -0.40
CA GLU A 22 -16.92 -2.35 -1.43
C GLU A 22 -16.65 -3.73 -2.02
N PHE A 23 -15.38 -4.05 -2.27
CA PHE A 23 -14.99 -5.30 -2.95
C PHE A 23 -14.44 -6.37 -2.01
N GLY A 24 -14.15 -6.02 -0.75
CA GLY A 24 -13.72 -6.97 0.27
C GLY A 24 -12.42 -7.66 -0.10
N PHE A 25 -11.29 -7.01 0.13
CA PHE A 25 -10.00 -7.70 0.02
C PHE A 25 -9.63 -8.25 1.39
N ASP A 26 -9.80 -9.56 1.60
CA ASP A 26 -9.38 -10.25 2.84
C ASP A 26 -7.86 -10.42 2.85
N HIS A 27 -7.15 -9.29 2.91
CA HIS A 27 -5.71 -9.26 3.08
C HIS A 27 -5.43 -9.04 4.57
N PRO A 28 -4.90 -10.04 5.30
CA PRO A 28 -4.75 -9.99 6.76
C PRO A 28 -3.86 -8.86 7.30
N MET A 29 -3.23 -8.05 6.42
CA MET A 29 -2.39 -6.92 6.78
C MET A 29 -2.80 -5.58 6.10
N GLY A 30 -3.95 -5.50 5.42
CA GLY A 30 -4.56 -4.23 4.98
C GLY A 30 -3.69 -3.34 4.08
N GLY A 31 -2.96 -3.93 3.12
CA GLY A 31 -2.00 -3.19 2.30
C GLY A 31 -1.92 -3.67 0.86
N LEU A 32 -1.22 -2.88 0.05
CA LEU A 32 -1.06 -3.12 -1.39
C LEU A 32 0.03 -4.16 -1.67
N THR A 33 -0.21 -4.97 -2.69
CA THR A 33 0.82 -5.86 -3.26
C THR A 33 1.42 -5.16 -4.48
N ILE A 34 2.68 -4.75 -4.38
CA ILE A 34 3.42 -4.14 -5.48
C ILE A 34 4.47 -5.15 -5.97
N PRO A 35 4.35 -5.68 -7.20
CA PRO A 35 5.34 -6.60 -7.73
C PRO A 35 6.65 -5.84 -7.97
N CYS A 36 7.66 -6.17 -7.18
CA CYS A 36 9.01 -5.63 -7.31
C CYS A 36 10.01 -6.56 -6.62
N PRO A 37 11.32 -6.44 -6.93
CA PRO A 37 12.36 -7.10 -6.14
C PRO A 37 12.35 -6.58 -4.70
N GLU A 38 12.48 -7.48 -3.73
CA GLU A 38 12.45 -7.15 -2.30
C GLU A 38 13.53 -6.10 -1.93
N ASP A 39 14.74 -6.23 -2.48
CA ASP A 39 15.83 -5.27 -2.25
C ASP A 39 15.48 -3.86 -2.70
N THR A 40 14.71 -3.73 -3.78
CA THR A 40 14.23 -2.43 -4.27
C THR A 40 13.26 -1.82 -3.28
N PHE A 41 12.33 -2.63 -2.76
CA PHE A 41 11.37 -2.18 -1.76
C PHE A 41 12.07 -1.71 -0.48
N ILE A 42 13.03 -2.49 0.03
CA ILE A 42 13.81 -2.13 1.23
C ILE A 42 14.60 -0.83 1.00
N THR A 43 15.27 -0.72 -0.15
CA THR A 43 16.06 0.48 -0.50
C THR A 43 15.19 1.73 -0.52
N VAL A 44 13.99 1.66 -1.11
CA VAL A 44 13.08 2.80 -1.21
C VAL A 44 12.49 3.15 0.17
N THR A 45 11.99 2.15 0.89
CA THR A 45 11.32 2.38 2.20
C THR A 45 12.28 2.81 3.31
N SER A 46 13.54 2.38 3.27
CA SER A 46 14.58 2.87 4.21
C SER A 46 14.79 4.39 4.18
N ARG A 47 14.40 5.05 3.08
CA ARG A 47 14.50 6.50 2.87
C ARG A 47 13.25 7.27 3.27
N LEU A 48 12.14 6.58 3.57
CA LEU A 48 10.84 7.16 3.93
C LEU A 48 10.68 7.32 5.45
N ARG A 49 11.79 7.49 6.18
CA ARG A 49 11.83 7.54 7.65
C ARG A 49 11.20 8.80 8.22
#